data_AF-A0A409WTF6-F1
#
_entry.id   AF-A0A409WTF6-F1
#
_cell.length_a   1.000
_cell.length_b   1.000
_cell.length_c   1.000
_cell.angle_alpha   90.00
_cell.angle_beta   90.00
_cell.angle_gamma   90.00
#
_symmetry.space_group_name_H-M   'P 1'
#
loop_
_entity.id
_entity.type
_entity.pdbx_description
1 polymer ?
#
loop_
_entity_poly.entity_id
_entity_poly.type
_entity_poly.pdbx_seq_one_letter_code
_entity_poly.pdbx_strand_id
1 'polypeptide(L)'
;MSAISNALSTTISMSLNVSFFPKEIYCNFTRANQPHALYCKDSAIIQGGYFYLTGLMAATSCGIVCDFISRRSSPDVYRRYYPRLLRSVIDFYRLGLLEHKISPLEKSYEHLPKIHTFAGLSDLLSICSLLVLANVLDMRTYSAPNQSFGATIGDSQLSLMDQFDRNDIPTKERLYMAYARGLALSTMQWVRELCEITSPDGKVILDFPFKYLIYHLVALLRFKKAAEERLSTPSEHCNLVLLRRQIENVVKCDQTLMHYWSEVGRHVDDMCFAELLRPGHSVRWRDRPQRELVTRDLLSKGITPLDVRFWKGEMARRSQDLQMIN
;
A
#
# COMPACT_ATOMS: atom_id res chain seq x y z
N MET A 1 27.40 -22.64 -24.77
CA MET A 1 26.49 -22.92 -23.63
C MET A 1 26.81 -21.98 -22.49
N SER A 2 26.35 -20.72 -22.58
CA SER A 2 26.47 -19.73 -21.50
C SER A 2 25.07 -19.23 -21.18
N ALA A 3 24.69 -19.39 -19.91
CA ALA A 3 23.35 -19.11 -19.40
C ALA A 3 23.01 -17.62 -19.53
N ILE A 4 21.93 -17.33 -20.26
CA ILE A 4 21.28 -16.03 -20.33
C ILE A 4 20.46 -15.87 -19.04
N SER A 5 20.86 -14.88 -18.23
CA SER A 5 20.14 -14.42 -17.05
C SER A 5 18.81 -13.79 -17.46
N ASN A 6 17.69 -14.42 -17.11
CA ASN A 6 16.35 -13.90 -17.34
C ASN A 6 15.96 -12.90 -16.26
N ALA A 7 15.92 -11.61 -16.62
CA ALA A 7 15.35 -10.55 -15.81
C ALA A 7 13.83 -10.47 -16.04
N LEU A 8 13.05 -11.09 -15.16
CA LEU A 8 11.60 -10.86 -15.08
C LEU A 8 11.36 -9.59 -14.23
N SER A 9 10.96 -8.50 -14.88
CA SER A 9 10.49 -7.28 -14.21
C SER A 9 8.98 -7.38 -14.01
N THR A 10 8.52 -7.26 -12.76
CA THR A 10 7.10 -7.11 -12.44
C THR A 10 6.83 -5.63 -12.26
N THR A 11 6.30 -4.96 -13.28
CA THR A 11 5.96 -3.54 -13.20
C THR A 11 4.49 -3.33 -13.58
N ILE A 12 3.86 -2.40 -12.87
CA ILE A 12 2.44 -2.02 -12.90
C ILE A 12 1.99 -1.71 -14.35
N SER A 13 0.68 -1.80 -14.61
CA SER A 13 0.02 -1.67 -15.92
C SER A 13 0.62 -0.60 -16.84
N MET A 14 1.12 -1.02 -18.01
CA MET A 14 1.51 -0.15 -19.12
C MET A 14 0.35 -0.01 -20.10
N SER A 15 0.10 1.22 -20.54
CA SER A 15 -0.33 1.48 -21.91
C SER A 15 0.93 1.67 -22.76
N LEU A 16 1.04 0.92 -23.85
CA LEU A 16 2.11 1.01 -24.84
C LEU A 16 1.51 1.54 -26.13
N ASN A 17 1.89 2.75 -26.55
CA ASN A 17 1.75 3.21 -27.92
C ASN A 17 3.07 2.95 -28.64
N VAL A 18 3.06 1.99 -29.56
CA VAL A 18 4.18 1.75 -30.49
C VAL A 18 3.86 2.49 -31.78
N SER A 19 4.65 3.51 -32.12
CA SER A 19 4.52 4.22 -33.39
C SER A 19 5.57 3.74 -34.38
N PHE A 20 5.16 3.01 -35.42
CA PHE A 20 5.95 2.81 -36.63
C PHE A 20 5.65 3.94 -37.62
N PHE A 21 6.65 4.73 -37.99
CA PHE A 21 6.56 5.56 -39.18
C PHE A 21 7.10 4.79 -40.39
N PRO A 22 6.29 4.52 -41.43
CA PRO A 22 4.84 4.34 -41.45
C PRO A 22 4.53 2.86 -41.74
N LYS A 23 3.89 2.13 -40.81
CA LYS A 23 3.05 0.99 -41.22
C LYS A 23 1.98 0.58 -40.22
N GLU A 24 2.17 0.71 -38.90
CA GLU A 24 1.10 0.41 -37.93
C GLU A 24 1.33 1.08 -36.57
N ILE A 25 0.27 1.61 -35.96
CA ILE A 25 0.25 2.04 -34.56
C ILE A 25 -0.42 0.92 -33.76
N TYR A 26 0.32 0.32 -32.84
CA TYR A 26 -0.21 -0.71 -31.93
C TYR A 26 -0.38 -0.12 -30.53
N CYS A 27 -1.58 -0.28 -29.97
CA CYS A 27 -1.87 0.04 -28.58
C CYS A 27 -1.98 -1.27 -27.78
N ASN A 28 -1.06 -1.49 -26.85
CA ASN A 28 -1.05 -2.67 -25.98
C ASN A 28 -1.34 -2.26 -24.53
N PHE A 29 -2.18 -3.06 -23.86
CA PHE A 29 -2.50 -2.90 -22.45
C PHE A 29 -2.00 -4.11 -21.66
N THR A 30 -1.22 -3.88 -20.61
CA THR A 30 -0.87 -4.93 -19.63
C THR A 30 -1.69 -4.74 -18.37
N ARG A 31 -2.23 -5.83 -17.82
CA ARG A 31 -3.02 -5.77 -16.58
C ARG A 31 -2.11 -5.57 -15.36
N ALA A 32 -2.69 -5.11 -14.26
CA ALA A 32 -1.99 -5.03 -12.97
C ALA A 32 -1.45 -6.41 -12.56
N ASN A 33 -0.21 -6.45 -12.07
CA ASN A 33 0.49 -7.67 -11.66
C ASN A 33 0.57 -8.76 -12.75
N GLN A 34 0.60 -8.37 -14.02
CA GLN A 34 0.81 -9.29 -15.14
C GLN A 34 2.30 -9.30 -15.54
N PRO A 35 3.02 -10.42 -15.35
CA PRO A 35 4.36 -10.56 -15.89
C PRO A 35 4.34 -10.39 -17.41
N HIS A 36 5.29 -9.61 -17.94
CA HIS A 36 5.44 -9.40 -19.37
C HIS A 36 6.91 -9.20 -19.72
N ALA A 37 7.25 -9.48 -20.97
CA ALA A 37 8.55 -9.20 -21.55
C ALA A 37 8.33 -8.50 -22.89
N LEU A 38 9.15 -7.50 -23.19
CA LEU A 38 9.10 -6.75 -24.43
C LEU A 38 10.38 -7.01 -25.22
N TYR A 39 10.23 -7.44 -26.47
CA TYR A 39 11.33 -7.63 -27.40
C TYR A 39 11.09 -6.77 -28.63
N CYS A 40 12.07 -5.94 -28.97
CA CYS A 40 12.03 -5.05 -30.11
C CYS A 40 12.96 -5.60 -31.19
N LYS A 41 12.39 -6.22 -32.24
CA LYS A 41 13.17 -6.81 -33.34
C LYS A 41 13.84 -5.74 -34.20
N ASP A 42 13.09 -4.69 -34.53
CA ASP A 42 13.53 -3.56 -35.35
C ASP A 42 13.57 -2.28 -34.48
N SER A 43 14.23 -1.22 -34.95
CA SER A 43 14.23 0.06 -34.23
C SER A 43 12.80 0.61 -34.10
N ALA A 44 12.34 0.83 -32.87
CA ALA A 44 11.01 1.38 -32.59
C ALA A 44 11.06 2.50 -31.55
N ILE A 45 10.12 3.44 -31.69
CA ILE A 45 9.83 4.44 -30.66
C ILE A 45 8.60 3.96 -29.89
N ILE A 46 8.73 3.90 -28.57
CA ILE A 46 7.71 3.40 -27.67
C ILE A 46 7.37 4.50 -26.68
N GLN A 47 6.10 4.91 -26.67
CA GLN A 47 5.57 5.83 -25.67
C GLN A 47 4.60 5.07 -24.77
N GLY A 48 4.71 5.25 -23.45
CA GLY A 48 3.81 4.57 -22.53
C GLY A 48 3.59 5.31 -21.23
N GLY A 49 2.62 4.82 -20.46
CA GLY A 49 2.26 5.38 -19.16
C GLY A 49 1.56 4.37 -18.27
N TYR A 50 1.52 4.70 -16.98
CA TYR A 50 0.93 3.89 -15.92
C TYR A 50 -0.32 4.57 -15.38
N PHE A 51 -1.37 3.79 -15.13
CA PHE A 51 -2.58 4.27 -14.47
C PHE A 51 -3.17 3.19 -13.58
N TYR A 52 -3.98 3.64 -12.63
CA TYR A 52 -4.69 2.78 -11.69
C TYR A 52 -6.11 2.53 -12.17
N LEU A 53 -6.53 1.26 -12.11
CA LEU A 53 -7.89 0.86 -12.43
C LEU A 53 -8.58 0.36 -11.17
N THR A 54 -9.72 0.97 -10.86
CA THR A 54 -10.52 0.68 -9.66
C THR A 54 -10.84 -0.81 -9.51
N GLY A 55 -11.27 -1.47 -10.60
CA GLY A 55 -11.60 -2.90 -10.61
C GLY A 55 -10.41 -3.86 -10.64
N LEU A 56 -9.18 -3.36 -10.45
CA LEU A 56 -7.94 -4.14 -10.41
C LEU A 56 -7.08 -3.77 -9.19
N MET A 57 -7.66 -3.19 -8.15
CA MET A 57 -6.91 -2.76 -6.96
C MET A 57 -6.37 -3.93 -6.16
N ALA A 58 -7.06 -5.07 -6.12
CA ALA A 58 -6.54 -6.29 -5.49
C ALA A 58 -5.27 -6.80 -6.21
N ALA A 59 -5.30 -6.85 -7.54
CA ALA A 59 -4.13 -7.20 -8.34
C ALA A 59 -3.02 -6.15 -8.20
N THR A 60 -3.37 -4.87 -8.19
CA THR A 60 -2.43 -3.76 -7.95
C THR A 60 -1.74 -3.89 -6.60
N SER A 61 -2.48 -4.20 -5.54
CA SER A 61 -1.95 -4.42 -4.20
C SER A 61 -0.97 -5.58 -4.16
N CYS A 62 -1.33 -6.71 -4.78
CA CYS A 62 -0.43 -7.85 -4.91
C CYS A 62 0.87 -7.46 -5.64
N GLY A 63 0.77 -6.76 -6.76
CA GLY A 63 1.94 -6.29 -7.52
C GLY A 63 2.86 -5.37 -6.72
N ILE A 64 2.31 -4.39 -5.99
CA ILE A 64 3.08 -3.47 -5.13
C ILE A 64 3.79 -4.24 -4.01
N VAL A 65 3.09 -5.17 -3.34
CA VAL A 65 3.67 -5.99 -2.28
C VAL A 65 4.79 -6.89 -2.82
N CYS A 66 4.55 -7.57 -3.96
CA CYS A 66 5.54 -8.42 -4.60
C CYS A 66 6.78 -7.64 -5.03
N ASP A 67 6.60 -6.43 -5.57
CA ASP A 67 7.71 -5.54 -5.95
C ASP A 67 8.53 -5.10 -4.71
N PHE A 68 7.84 -4.66 -3.65
CA PHE A 68 8.46 -4.30 -2.38
C PHE A 68 9.33 -5.45 -1.83
N ILE A 69 8.80 -6.68 -1.80
CA ILE A 69 9.53 -7.86 -1.31
C ILE A 69 10.71 -8.20 -2.22
N SER A 70 10.51 -8.16 -3.54
CA SER A 70 11.51 -8.59 -4.52
C SER A 70 12.65 -7.58 -4.70
N ARG A 71 12.46 -6.32 -4.27
CA ARG A 71 13.42 -5.22 -4.44
C ARG A 71 13.84 -4.97 -5.90
N ARG A 72 12.98 -5.32 -6.85
CA ARG A 72 13.31 -5.28 -8.29
C ARG A 72 13.09 -3.91 -8.92
N SER A 73 12.32 -3.01 -8.29
CA SER A 73 12.12 -1.67 -8.81
C SER A 73 13.30 -0.73 -8.55
N SER A 74 13.76 -0.10 -9.64
CA SER A 74 14.71 1.01 -9.60
C SER A 74 14.15 2.17 -8.75
N PRO A 75 14.98 2.81 -7.90
CA PRO A 75 14.53 3.84 -6.96
C PRO A 75 13.83 5.07 -7.58
N ASP A 76 14.08 5.40 -8.85
CA ASP A 76 13.85 6.76 -9.35
C ASP A 76 12.48 7.07 -9.97
N VAL A 77 11.80 6.13 -10.64
CA VAL A 77 10.59 6.48 -11.41
C VAL A 77 9.29 6.21 -10.65
N TYR A 78 9.25 5.18 -9.81
CA TYR A 78 7.99 4.68 -9.22
C TYR A 78 7.75 5.09 -7.77
N ARG A 79 8.81 5.27 -6.96
CA ARG A 79 8.68 5.52 -5.50
C ARG A 79 7.98 6.83 -5.13
N ARG A 80 8.08 7.89 -5.94
CA ARG A 80 7.58 9.23 -5.56
C ARG A 80 6.10 9.47 -5.82
N TYR A 81 5.45 8.68 -6.68
CA TYR A 81 4.13 9.06 -7.21
C TYR A 81 2.97 8.13 -6.80
N TYR A 82 3.24 6.87 -6.42
CA TYR A 82 2.17 5.94 -6.02
C TYR A 82 1.38 6.39 -4.79
N PRO A 83 1.97 6.92 -3.69
CA PRO A 83 1.19 7.24 -2.49
C PRO A 83 0.21 8.39 -2.73
N ARG A 84 0.63 9.38 -3.54
CA ARG A 84 -0.21 10.53 -3.90
C ARG A 84 -1.41 10.10 -4.74
N LEU A 85 -1.20 9.25 -5.75
CA LEU A 85 -2.27 8.77 -6.62
C LEU A 85 -3.24 7.86 -5.87
N LEU A 86 -2.74 6.91 -5.08
CA LEU A 86 -3.61 6.05 -4.25
C LEU A 86 -4.44 6.87 -3.26
N ARG A 87 -3.86 7.93 -2.69
CA ARG A 87 -4.62 8.88 -1.85
C ARG A 87 -5.74 9.55 -2.64
N SER A 88 -5.46 10.06 -3.83
CA SER A 88 -6.50 10.68 -4.68
C SER A 88 -7.60 9.69 -5.05
N VAL A 89 -7.26 8.42 -5.28
CA VAL A 89 -8.25 7.36 -5.55
C VAL A 89 -9.13 7.11 -4.32
N ILE A 90 -8.58 7.01 -3.10
CA ILE A 90 -9.42 6.81 -1.91
C ILE A 90 -10.25 8.05 -1.57
N ASP A 91 -9.74 9.27 -1.82
CA ASP A 91 -10.52 10.50 -1.66
C ASP A 91 -11.70 10.52 -2.63
N PHE A 92 -11.49 10.06 -3.87
CA PHE A 92 -12.56 9.88 -4.84
C PHE A 92 -13.60 8.85 -4.35
N TYR A 93 -13.17 7.72 -3.79
CA TYR A 93 -14.08 6.73 -3.19
C TYR A 93 -14.83 7.29 -1.98
N ARG A 94 -14.19 8.11 -1.14
CA ARG A 94 -14.86 8.81 -0.04
C ARG A 94 -16.02 9.65 -0.55
N LEU A 95 -15.76 10.49 -1.55
CA LEU A 95 -16.77 11.38 -2.13
C LEU A 95 -17.95 10.58 -2.71
N GLY A 96 -17.68 9.49 -3.44
CA GLY A 96 -18.73 8.70 -4.09
C GLY A 96 -19.48 7.75 -3.17
N LEU A 97 -18.80 7.08 -2.24
CA LEU A 97 -19.37 5.97 -1.47
C LEU A 97 -19.81 6.35 -0.05
N LEU A 98 -19.07 7.24 0.61
CA LEU A 98 -19.33 7.62 2.00
C LEU A 98 -20.12 8.92 2.06
N GLU A 99 -19.75 9.92 1.24
CA GLU A 99 -20.37 11.25 1.27
C GLU A 99 -21.49 11.43 0.24
N HIS A 100 -21.72 10.45 -0.65
CA HIS A 100 -22.74 10.48 -1.72
C HIS A 100 -22.71 11.77 -2.57
N LYS A 101 -21.52 12.34 -2.78
CA LYS A 101 -21.30 13.57 -3.55
C LYS A 101 -21.13 13.35 -5.05
N ILE A 102 -21.11 12.10 -5.49
CA ILE A 102 -21.02 11.73 -6.91
C ILE A 102 -22.37 11.12 -7.32
N SER A 103 -23.05 11.78 -8.26
CA SER A 103 -24.35 11.30 -8.73
C SER A 103 -24.19 9.99 -9.54
N PRO A 104 -25.09 9.00 -9.38
CA PRO A 104 -25.15 7.81 -10.22
C PRO A 104 -25.32 8.08 -11.72
N LEU A 105 -25.74 9.29 -12.10
CA LEU A 105 -25.88 9.71 -13.50
C LEU A 105 -24.60 10.28 -14.10
N GLU A 106 -23.58 10.57 -13.28
CA GLU A 106 -22.29 11.08 -13.76
C GLU A 106 -21.40 9.94 -14.26
N LYS A 107 -20.64 10.18 -15.33
CA LYS A 107 -19.64 9.22 -15.85
C LYS A 107 -18.57 8.87 -14.82
N SER A 108 -18.27 9.78 -13.90
CA SER A 108 -17.35 9.56 -12.80
C SER A 108 -17.80 8.37 -11.93
N TYR A 109 -19.11 8.16 -11.75
CA TYR A 109 -19.66 7.07 -10.96
C TYR A 109 -19.21 5.69 -11.44
N GLU A 110 -19.01 5.51 -12.75
CA GLU A 110 -18.54 4.24 -13.34
C GLU A 110 -17.12 3.86 -12.88
N HIS A 111 -16.35 4.82 -12.38
CA HIS A 111 -15.01 4.60 -11.84
C HIS A 111 -15.00 4.21 -10.36
N LEU A 112 -16.15 4.15 -9.69
CA LEU A 112 -16.25 3.66 -8.32
C LEU A 112 -16.18 2.12 -8.28
N PRO A 113 -15.66 1.54 -7.19
CA PRO A 113 -15.61 0.09 -7.06
C PRO A 113 -17.02 -0.47 -6.98
N LYS A 114 -17.24 -1.61 -7.64
CA LYS A 114 -18.52 -2.34 -7.62
C LYS A 114 -18.70 -3.06 -6.28
N ILE A 115 -18.90 -2.31 -5.21
CA ILE A 115 -18.91 -2.80 -3.81
C ILE A 115 -20.05 -3.77 -3.48
N HIS A 116 -21.04 -3.90 -4.36
CA HIS A 116 -22.09 -4.92 -4.26
C HIS A 116 -21.63 -6.31 -4.71
N THR A 117 -20.41 -6.41 -5.24
CA THR A 117 -19.75 -7.68 -5.57
C THR A 117 -18.58 -7.89 -4.62
N PHE A 118 -18.27 -9.14 -4.30
CA PHE A 118 -17.10 -9.46 -3.48
C PHE A 118 -15.78 -9.00 -4.13
N ALA A 119 -15.68 -9.10 -5.46
CA ALA A 119 -14.51 -8.62 -6.19
C ALA A 119 -14.32 -7.10 -6.02
N GLY A 120 -15.36 -6.30 -6.26
CA GLY A 120 -15.26 -4.85 -6.10
C GLY A 120 -15.07 -4.41 -4.64
N LEU A 121 -15.62 -5.15 -3.67
CA LEU A 121 -15.33 -4.92 -2.26
C LEU A 121 -13.87 -5.26 -1.91
N SER A 122 -13.34 -6.35 -2.45
CA SER A 122 -11.93 -6.73 -2.27
C SER A 122 -10.99 -5.69 -2.86
N ASP A 123 -11.33 -5.09 -4.01
CA ASP A 123 -10.60 -3.97 -4.58
C ASP A 123 -10.57 -2.75 -3.65
N LEU A 124 -11.72 -2.39 -3.07
CA LEU A 124 -11.79 -1.31 -2.06
C LEU A 124 -10.94 -1.63 -0.82
N LEU A 125 -11.04 -2.84 -0.28
CA LEU A 125 -10.28 -3.25 0.89
C LEU A 125 -8.77 -3.37 0.61
N SER A 126 -8.41 -3.70 -0.63
CA SER A 126 -7.01 -3.76 -1.07
C SER A 126 -6.36 -2.38 -1.10
N ILE A 127 -7.04 -1.36 -1.67
CA ILE A 127 -6.49 0.00 -1.60
C ILE A 127 -6.43 0.53 -0.16
N CYS A 128 -7.43 0.22 0.67
CA CYS A 128 -7.39 0.57 2.09
C CYS A 128 -6.18 -0.10 2.78
N SER A 129 -5.89 -1.37 2.45
CA SER A 129 -4.73 -2.08 3.00
C SER A 129 -3.41 -1.42 2.58
N LEU A 130 -3.27 -1.07 1.29
CA LEU A 130 -2.10 -0.36 0.77
C LEU A 130 -1.87 0.98 1.49
N LEU A 131 -2.93 1.73 1.75
CA LEU A 131 -2.84 3.04 2.40
C LEU A 131 -2.55 2.94 3.88
N VAL A 132 -3.09 1.92 4.57
CA VAL A 132 -2.70 1.64 5.96
C VAL A 132 -1.22 1.26 6.04
N LEU A 133 -0.75 0.49 5.07
CA LEU A 133 0.63 0.04 4.93
C LEU A 133 1.56 1.02 4.19
N ALA A 134 1.12 2.24 3.88
CA ALA A 134 1.83 3.11 2.94
C ALA A 134 3.28 3.38 3.35
N ASN A 135 3.53 3.61 4.65
CA ASN A 135 4.88 3.75 5.20
C ASN A 135 5.63 2.41 5.23
N VAL A 136 4.95 1.31 5.55
CA VAL A 136 5.56 -0.03 5.63
C VAL A 136 6.07 -0.48 4.25
N LEU A 137 5.35 -0.14 3.18
CA LEU A 137 5.71 -0.50 1.81
C LEU A 137 6.63 0.54 1.15
N ASP A 138 7.02 1.61 1.85
CA ASP A 138 7.95 2.61 1.36
C ASP A 138 9.38 2.28 1.79
N MET A 139 10.26 2.03 0.83
CA MET A 139 11.65 1.72 1.11
C MET A 139 12.39 2.84 1.85
N ARG A 140 11.97 4.11 1.68
CA ARG A 140 12.54 5.25 2.41
C ARG A 140 12.31 5.16 3.91
N THR A 141 11.31 4.39 4.35
CA THR A 141 11.10 4.09 5.78
C THR A 141 12.31 3.42 6.42
N TYR A 142 13.07 2.69 5.62
CA TYR A 142 14.18 1.85 6.03
C TYR A 142 15.55 2.43 5.66
N SER A 143 15.58 3.70 5.22
CA SER A 143 16.80 4.40 4.85
C SER A 143 17.01 5.60 5.76
N ALA A 144 18.27 5.85 6.13
CA ALA A 144 18.63 7.06 6.84
C ALA A 144 18.42 8.31 5.96
N PRO A 145 18.18 9.49 6.55
CA PRO A 145 18.03 10.72 5.78
C PRO A 145 19.27 10.98 4.93
N ASN A 146 19.06 11.26 3.64
CA ASN A 146 20.12 11.52 2.65
C ASN A 146 21.10 10.35 2.43
N GLN A 147 20.71 9.11 2.76
CA GLN A 147 21.54 7.94 2.50
C GLN A 147 21.54 7.61 1.00
N SER A 148 22.70 7.67 0.36
CA SER A 148 22.91 7.19 -1.00
C SER A 148 22.80 5.66 -1.08
N PHE A 149 22.40 5.14 -2.23
CA PHE A 149 22.26 3.70 -2.47
C PHE A 149 23.62 3.00 -2.26
N GLY A 150 23.66 2.01 -1.35
CA GLY A 150 24.88 1.27 -1.01
C GLY A 150 25.85 1.97 -0.03
N ALA A 151 25.48 3.14 0.52
CA ALA A 151 26.28 3.80 1.55
C ALA A 151 26.02 3.20 2.94
N THR A 152 27.07 3.00 3.73
CA THR A 152 26.98 2.58 5.13
C THR A 152 26.33 3.68 5.98
N ILE A 153 25.44 3.32 6.91
CA ILE A 153 24.78 4.28 7.80
C ILE A 153 25.77 4.67 8.90
N GLY A 154 25.99 5.97 9.11
CA GLY A 154 26.81 6.45 10.24
C GLY A 154 26.07 6.34 11.59
N ASP A 155 26.82 6.22 12.69
CA ASP A 155 26.26 6.05 14.05
C ASP A 155 25.28 7.17 14.45
N SER A 156 25.56 8.40 14.03
CA SER A 156 24.68 9.55 14.27
C SER A 156 23.34 9.43 13.55
N GLN A 157 23.34 8.90 12.31
CA GLN A 157 22.13 8.67 11.53
C GLN A 157 21.31 7.50 12.11
N LEU A 158 21.97 6.42 12.53
CA LEU A 158 21.32 5.31 13.24
C LEU A 158 20.64 5.80 14.53
N SER A 159 21.35 6.61 15.33
CA SER A 159 20.79 7.20 16.55
C SER A 159 19.55 8.05 16.27
N LEU A 160 19.55 8.86 15.22
CA LEU A 160 18.38 9.66 14.82
C LEU A 160 17.20 8.81 14.35
N MET A 161 17.47 7.75 13.58
CA MET A 161 16.45 6.78 13.16
C MET A 161 15.86 6.05 14.37
N ASP A 162 16.70 5.66 15.33
CA ASP A 162 16.23 4.89 16.48
C ASP A 162 15.54 5.74 17.52
N GLN A 163 15.98 6.98 17.79
CA GLN A 163 15.37 7.85 18.79
C GLN A 163 14.12 8.56 18.28
N PHE A 164 14.16 9.05 17.04
CA PHE A 164 13.11 9.91 16.48
C PHE A 164 12.42 9.32 15.26
N ASP A 165 12.70 8.08 14.85
CA ASP A 165 12.18 7.52 13.59
C ASP A 165 12.52 8.41 12.38
N ARG A 166 13.64 9.14 12.43
CA ARG A 166 14.00 10.06 11.35
C ARG A 166 14.58 9.29 10.17
N ASN A 167 13.75 9.01 9.18
CA ASN A 167 14.11 8.34 7.94
C ASN A 167 13.97 9.29 6.73
N ASP A 168 14.10 8.76 5.51
CA ASP A 168 14.11 9.55 4.28
C ASP A 168 12.71 9.98 3.78
N ILE A 169 11.65 9.78 4.57
CA ILE A 169 10.31 10.28 4.25
C ILE A 169 10.12 11.72 4.76
N PRO A 170 9.83 12.70 3.88
CA PRO A 170 9.62 14.09 4.28
C PRO A 170 8.43 14.28 5.24
N THR A 171 8.51 15.29 6.11
CA THR A 171 7.45 15.65 7.08
C THR A 171 6.07 15.81 6.43
N LYS A 172 6.01 16.50 5.27
CA LYS A 172 4.77 16.73 4.54
C LYS A 172 4.16 15.43 4.03
N GLU A 173 4.98 14.49 3.61
CA GLU A 173 4.53 13.20 3.11
C GLU A 173 4.02 12.30 4.23
N ARG A 174 4.67 12.30 5.40
CA ARG A 174 4.17 11.61 6.60
C ARG A 174 2.78 12.08 7.03
N LEU A 175 2.52 13.39 6.98
CA LEU A 175 1.18 13.94 7.25
C LEU A 175 0.14 13.39 6.26
N TYR A 176 0.51 13.27 4.98
CA TYR A 176 -0.37 12.70 3.96
C TYR A 176 -0.58 11.20 4.13
N MET A 177 0.44 10.45 4.53
CA MET A 177 0.31 9.03 4.88
C MET A 177 -0.61 8.85 6.09
N ALA A 178 -0.47 9.67 7.13
CA ALA A 178 -1.36 9.64 8.29
C ALA A 178 -2.81 9.93 7.89
N TYR A 179 -3.05 10.99 7.11
CA TYR A 179 -4.39 11.28 6.59
C TYR A 179 -4.99 10.10 5.80
N ALA A 180 -4.24 9.56 4.84
CA ALA A 180 -4.71 8.48 3.98
C ALA A 180 -4.97 7.19 4.77
N ARG A 181 -4.13 6.89 5.77
CA ARG A 181 -4.32 5.79 6.72
C ARG A 181 -5.62 5.95 7.51
N GLY A 182 -5.88 7.14 8.06
CA GLY A 182 -7.12 7.41 8.79
C GLY A 182 -8.38 7.31 7.92
N LEU A 183 -8.29 7.73 6.67
CA LEU A 183 -9.37 7.55 5.69
C LEU A 183 -9.61 6.08 5.36
N ALA A 184 -8.55 5.30 5.14
CA ALA A 184 -8.64 3.87 4.91
C ALA A 184 -9.26 3.13 6.11
N LEU A 185 -8.84 3.43 7.34
CA LEU A 185 -9.41 2.85 8.55
C LEU A 185 -10.87 3.24 8.78
N SER A 186 -11.24 4.49 8.46
CA SER A 186 -12.64 4.94 8.50
C SER A 186 -13.49 4.21 7.46
N THR A 187 -12.94 3.97 6.28
CA THR A 187 -13.60 3.19 5.22
C THR A 187 -13.77 1.73 5.62
N MET A 188 -12.74 1.10 6.20
CA MET A 188 -12.84 -0.28 6.72
C MET A 188 -13.89 -0.40 7.85
N GLN A 189 -13.94 0.59 8.74
CA GLN A 189 -14.95 0.65 9.79
C GLN A 189 -16.37 0.81 9.21
N TRP A 190 -16.54 1.65 8.20
CA TRP A 190 -17.81 1.78 7.48
C TRP A 190 -18.25 0.46 6.82
N VAL A 191 -17.33 -0.26 6.18
CA VAL A 191 -17.61 -1.62 5.66
C VAL A 191 -18.02 -2.54 6.81
N ARG A 192 -17.28 -2.56 7.92
CA ARG A 192 -17.58 -3.41 9.09
C ARG A 192 -18.99 -3.16 9.65
N GLU A 193 -19.41 -1.90 9.73
CA GLU A 193 -20.70 -1.50 10.32
C GLU A 193 -21.90 -1.86 9.42
N LEU A 194 -21.74 -1.74 8.11
CA LEU A 194 -22.87 -1.74 7.16
C LEU A 194 -22.85 -2.88 6.15
N CYS A 195 -21.75 -3.63 6.05
CA CYS A 195 -21.59 -4.71 5.09
C CYS A 195 -21.55 -6.06 5.79
N GLU A 196 -22.47 -6.94 5.42
CA GLU A 196 -22.46 -8.34 5.78
C GLU A 196 -21.78 -9.13 4.65
N ILE A 197 -20.76 -9.91 5.01
CA ILE A 197 -20.03 -10.76 4.07
C ILE A 197 -20.26 -12.20 4.49
N THR A 198 -20.73 -13.01 3.56
CA THR A 198 -21.06 -14.40 3.80
C THR A 198 -20.14 -15.28 2.98
N SER A 199 -19.55 -16.27 3.63
CA SER A 199 -18.68 -17.27 3.02
C SER A 199 -19.44 -18.16 2.03
N PRO A 200 -18.73 -18.93 1.18
CA PRO A 200 -19.37 -19.86 0.25
C PRO A 200 -20.23 -20.93 0.92
N ASP A 201 -19.95 -21.27 2.19
CA ASP A 201 -20.74 -22.20 3.01
C ASP A 201 -21.91 -21.52 3.76
N GLY A 202 -22.22 -20.26 3.45
CA GLY A 202 -23.38 -19.56 4.00
C GLY A 202 -23.17 -18.96 5.40
N LYS A 203 -21.94 -18.94 5.92
CA LYS A 203 -21.62 -18.38 7.25
C LYS A 203 -21.25 -16.91 7.14
N VAL A 204 -21.81 -16.08 8.03
CA VAL A 204 -21.44 -14.67 8.12
C VAL A 204 -20.04 -14.55 8.73
N ILE A 205 -19.15 -13.82 8.04
CA ILE A 205 -17.78 -13.57 8.49
C ILE A 205 -17.74 -12.25 9.25
N LEU A 206 -17.64 -12.33 10.57
CA LEU A 206 -17.50 -11.15 11.43
C LEU A 206 -16.18 -10.42 11.18
N ASP A 207 -16.22 -9.09 11.16
CA ASP A 207 -15.08 -8.18 11.09
C ASP A 207 -14.12 -8.45 9.92
N PHE A 208 -14.69 -8.87 8.79
CA PHE A 208 -13.95 -9.20 7.58
C PHE A 208 -12.94 -8.13 7.14
N PRO A 209 -13.25 -6.81 7.12
CA PRO A 209 -12.29 -5.79 6.65
C PRO A 209 -10.96 -5.80 7.43
N PHE A 210 -11.05 -5.98 8.75
CA PHE A 210 -9.88 -6.00 9.63
C PHE A 210 -9.15 -7.34 9.53
N LYS A 211 -9.87 -8.46 9.43
CA LYS A 211 -9.26 -9.78 9.16
C LYS A 211 -8.53 -9.81 7.82
N TYR A 212 -9.08 -9.15 6.80
CA TYR A 212 -8.48 -9.00 5.48
C TYR A 212 -7.16 -8.22 5.53
N LEU A 213 -7.13 -7.11 6.29
CA LEU A 213 -5.89 -6.37 6.52
C LEU A 213 -4.86 -7.21 7.29
N ILE A 214 -5.26 -7.90 8.36
CA ILE A 214 -4.38 -8.79 9.14
C ILE A 214 -3.77 -9.88 8.25
N TYR A 215 -4.55 -10.44 7.33
CA TYR A 215 -4.04 -11.37 6.34
C TYR A 215 -2.91 -10.76 5.49
N HIS A 216 -3.08 -9.53 4.99
CA HIS A 216 -2.03 -8.84 4.26
C HIS A 216 -0.77 -8.58 5.10
N LEU A 217 -0.91 -8.24 6.39
CA LEU A 217 0.23 -8.08 7.30
C LEU A 217 1.02 -9.39 7.48
N VAL A 218 0.30 -10.50 7.71
CA VAL A 218 0.88 -11.83 7.87
C VAL A 218 1.56 -12.29 6.58
N ALA A 219 0.88 -12.15 5.44
CA ALA A 219 1.42 -12.52 4.13
C ALA A 219 2.71 -11.73 3.82
N LEU A 220 2.74 -10.43 4.12
CA LEU A 220 3.90 -9.58 3.94
C LEU A 220 5.12 -10.09 4.75
N LEU A 221 4.93 -10.44 6.02
CA LEU A 221 6.01 -11.02 6.84
C LEU A 221 6.48 -12.39 6.32
N ARG A 222 5.54 -13.27 5.96
CA ARG A 222 5.87 -14.61 5.45
C ARG A 222 6.65 -14.54 4.16
N PHE A 223 6.21 -13.72 3.22
CA PHE A 223 6.93 -13.55 1.96
C PHE A 223 8.27 -12.86 2.13
N LYS A 224 8.39 -11.91 3.07
CA LYS A 224 9.69 -11.31 3.40
C LYS A 224 10.67 -12.35 3.97
N LYS A 225 10.22 -13.17 4.92
CA LYS A 225 11.01 -14.27 5.50
C LYS A 225 11.49 -15.23 4.41
N ALA A 226 10.57 -15.72 3.58
CA ALA A 226 10.90 -16.62 2.48
C ALA A 226 11.84 -15.99 1.43
N ALA A 227 11.72 -14.68 1.18
CA ALA A 227 12.62 -13.97 0.27
C ALA A 227 14.03 -13.84 0.86
N GLU A 228 14.17 -13.54 2.16
CA GLU A 228 15.47 -13.48 2.83
C GLU A 228 16.15 -14.85 2.90
N GLU A 229 15.41 -15.93 3.14
CA GLU A 229 15.96 -17.30 3.13
C GLU A 229 16.49 -17.72 1.75
N ARG A 230 15.93 -17.17 0.67
CA ARG A 230 16.36 -17.46 -0.72
C ARG A 230 17.51 -16.58 -1.20
N LEU A 231 17.65 -15.38 -0.66
CA LEU A 231 18.67 -14.43 -1.09
C LEU A 231 19.93 -14.63 -0.22
N SER A 232 21.03 -15.06 -0.83
CA SER A 232 22.31 -15.28 -0.13
C SER A 232 22.93 -14.01 0.46
N THR A 233 22.40 -12.83 0.12
CA THR A 233 22.83 -11.53 0.64
C THR A 233 21.77 -10.94 1.57
N PRO A 234 22.11 -10.66 2.84
CA PRO A 234 21.21 -10.00 3.76
C PRO A 234 20.81 -8.64 3.20
N SER A 235 19.53 -8.34 3.29
CA SER A 235 18.96 -7.22 2.58
C SER A 235 19.24 -5.92 3.37
N GLU A 236 20.21 -5.10 2.94
CA GLU A 236 20.84 -4.06 3.79
C GLU A 236 19.90 -3.03 4.43
N HIS A 237 18.82 -2.60 3.76
CA HIS A 237 17.96 -1.52 4.27
C HIS A 237 16.71 -2.01 5.02
N CYS A 238 15.85 -2.83 4.40
CA CYS A 238 14.63 -3.39 5.03
C CYS A 238 14.79 -4.89 5.31
N ASN A 239 15.18 -5.28 6.51
CA ASN A 239 15.18 -6.69 6.95
C ASN A 239 13.84 -7.09 7.61
N LEU A 240 13.63 -8.39 7.86
CA LEU A 240 12.39 -8.89 8.48
C LEU A 240 12.09 -8.26 9.85
N VAL A 241 13.12 -7.97 10.66
CA VAL A 241 12.97 -7.35 11.99
C VAL A 241 12.42 -5.92 11.87
N LEU A 242 13.02 -5.12 10.99
CA LEU A 242 12.58 -3.76 10.72
C LEU A 242 11.18 -3.72 10.11
N LEU A 243 10.88 -4.64 9.19
CA LEU A 243 9.55 -4.77 8.62
C LEU A 243 8.50 -5.07 9.70
N ARG A 244 8.79 -6.03 10.58
CA ARG A 244 7.93 -6.37 11.73
C ARG A 244 7.71 -5.16 12.65
N ARG A 245 8.78 -4.43 13.00
CA ARG A 245 8.69 -3.19 13.80
C ARG A 245 7.73 -2.17 13.16
N GLN A 246 7.79 -2.00 11.85
CA GLN A 246 6.90 -1.06 11.13
C GLN A 246 5.44 -1.53 11.10
N ILE A 247 5.20 -2.83 10.92
CA ILE A 247 3.87 -3.42 11.01
C ILE A 247 3.28 -3.24 12.42
N GLU A 248 4.04 -3.57 13.46
CA GLU A 248 3.63 -3.41 14.86
C GLU A 248 3.35 -1.94 15.21
N ASN A 249 4.10 -1.00 14.63
CA ASN A 249 3.81 0.41 14.76
C ASN A 249 2.47 0.80 14.12
N VAL A 250 2.20 0.32 12.89
CA VAL A 250 0.95 0.63 12.19
C VAL A 250 -0.24 0.03 12.91
N VAL A 251 -0.16 -1.21 13.37
CA VAL A 251 -1.23 -1.89 14.11
C VAL A 251 -1.71 -1.08 15.33
N LYS A 252 -0.82 -0.31 15.98
CA LYS A 252 -1.16 0.53 17.14
C LYS A 252 -2.05 1.74 16.82
N CYS A 253 -2.34 2.04 15.55
CA CYS A 253 -3.25 3.14 15.19
C CYS A 253 -4.73 2.82 15.44
N ASP A 254 -5.11 1.55 15.55
CA ASP A 254 -6.50 1.14 15.72
C ASP A 254 -6.61 -0.03 16.71
N GLN A 255 -7.52 0.09 17.69
CA GLN A 255 -7.69 -0.90 18.75
C GLN A 255 -8.15 -2.27 18.21
N THR A 256 -8.98 -2.28 17.16
CA THR A 256 -9.47 -3.52 16.54
C THR A 256 -8.33 -4.23 15.82
N LEU A 257 -7.47 -3.47 15.10
CA LEU A 257 -6.26 -4.03 14.51
C LEU A 257 -5.31 -4.59 15.56
N MET A 258 -5.09 -3.85 16.65
CA MET A 258 -4.22 -4.29 17.73
C MET A 258 -4.71 -5.58 18.38
N HIS A 259 -6.03 -5.71 18.59
CA HIS A 259 -6.65 -6.93 19.09
C HIS A 259 -6.34 -8.13 18.19
N TYR A 260 -6.71 -8.05 16.91
CA TYR A 260 -6.49 -9.17 15.98
C TYR A 260 -5.00 -9.49 15.78
N TRP A 261 -4.16 -8.47 15.75
CA TRP A 261 -2.72 -8.68 15.65
C TRP A 261 -2.15 -9.40 16.87
N SER A 262 -2.68 -9.16 18.07
CA SER A 262 -2.24 -9.85 19.28
C SER A 262 -2.60 -11.34 19.28
N GLU A 263 -3.73 -11.71 18.69
CA GLU A 263 -4.18 -13.10 18.53
C GLU A 263 -3.34 -13.85 17.48
N VAL A 264 -3.10 -13.19 16.35
CA VAL A 264 -2.51 -13.82 15.14
C VAL A 264 -0.99 -13.69 15.10
N GLY A 265 -0.43 -12.61 15.64
CA GLY A 265 0.98 -12.25 15.52
C GLY A 265 1.96 -13.24 16.16
N ARG A 266 1.47 -14.12 17.05
CA ARG A 266 2.25 -15.21 17.65
C ARG A 266 2.33 -16.46 16.77
N HIS A 267 1.42 -16.62 15.81
CA HIS A 267 1.29 -17.82 14.97
C HIS A 267 1.39 -17.47 13.47
N VAL A 268 2.20 -16.46 13.13
CA VAL A 268 2.35 -15.95 11.75
C VAL A 268 2.66 -17.07 10.75
N ASP A 269 3.46 -18.06 11.15
CA ASP A 269 3.87 -19.17 10.28
C ASP A 269 2.77 -20.22 10.08
N ASP A 270 1.87 -20.41 11.06
CA ASP A 270 0.84 -21.48 11.06
C ASP A 270 -0.47 -21.04 10.42
N MET A 271 -0.67 -19.74 10.22
CA MET A 271 -1.94 -19.19 9.78
C MET A 271 -2.18 -19.39 8.28
N CYS A 272 -3.25 -20.13 7.97
CA CYS A 272 -3.79 -20.27 6.62
C CYS A 272 -5.12 -19.51 6.51
N PHE A 273 -5.10 -18.38 5.81
CA PHE A 273 -6.30 -17.59 5.54
C PHE A 273 -6.87 -17.87 4.14
N ALA A 274 -6.57 -19.05 3.56
CA ALA A 274 -7.09 -19.46 2.26
C ALA A 274 -8.62 -19.33 2.22
N GLU A 275 -9.28 -19.44 3.38
CA GLU A 275 -10.73 -19.24 3.56
C GLU A 275 -11.21 -17.84 3.17
N LEU A 276 -10.49 -16.77 3.55
CA LEU A 276 -10.88 -15.38 3.28
C LEU A 276 -10.76 -15.01 1.80
N LEU A 277 -9.99 -15.78 1.02
CA LEU A 277 -9.75 -15.55 -0.40
C LEU A 277 -10.48 -16.54 -1.30
N ARG A 278 -11.28 -17.45 -0.74
CA ARG A 278 -12.03 -18.40 -1.59
C ARG A 278 -12.98 -17.62 -2.51
N PRO A 279 -13.12 -18.02 -3.78
CA PRO A 279 -14.18 -17.47 -4.62
C PRO A 279 -15.55 -17.86 -4.05
N GLY A 280 -16.59 -17.08 -4.38
CA GLY A 280 -17.97 -17.40 -4.03
C GLY A 280 -18.50 -16.75 -2.75
N HIS A 281 -17.75 -15.83 -2.14
CA HIS A 281 -18.31 -14.97 -1.09
C HIS A 281 -19.42 -14.07 -1.64
N SER A 282 -20.42 -13.80 -0.82
CA SER A 282 -21.50 -12.85 -1.14
C SER A 282 -21.43 -11.63 -0.23
N VAL A 283 -21.95 -10.51 -0.73
CA VAL A 283 -21.88 -9.20 -0.08
C VAL A 283 -23.28 -8.62 -0.01
N ARG A 284 -23.72 -8.24 1.19
CA ARG A 284 -24.99 -7.57 1.42
C ARG A 284 -24.76 -6.28 2.21
N TRP A 285 -25.23 -5.17 1.66
CA TRP A 285 -25.18 -3.88 2.32
C TRP A 285 -26.50 -3.58 3.02
N ARG A 286 -26.41 -3.07 4.24
CA ARG A 286 -27.51 -2.36 4.92
C ARG A 286 -27.68 -0.97 4.31
N ASP A 287 -28.70 -0.24 4.76
CA ASP A 287 -28.86 1.17 4.40
C ASP A 287 -27.57 1.94 4.67
N ARG A 288 -27.13 2.72 3.67
CA ARG A 288 -25.84 3.43 3.68
C ARG A 288 -26.07 4.91 3.92
N PRO A 289 -26.24 5.35 5.19
CA PRO A 289 -26.38 6.78 5.47
C PRO A 289 -25.13 7.52 4.99
N GLN A 290 -25.34 8.77 4.58
CA GLN A 290 -24.25 9.67 4.28
C GLN A 290 -23.38 9.85 5.53
N ARG A 291 -22.07 9.77 5.36
CA ARG A 291 -21.08 9.94 6.43
C ARG A 291 -20.05 10.97 6.01
N GLU A 292 -20.20 12.18 6.53
CA GLU A 292 -19.18 13.20 6.39
C GLU A 292 -17.98 12.87 7.27
N LEU A 293 -16.77 12.97 6.70
CA LEU A 293 -15.53 12.71 7.40
C LEU A 293 -14.75 14.01 7.60
N VAL A 294 -14.46 14.34 8.85
CA VAL A 294 -13.70 15.53 9.21
C VAL A 294 -12.20 15.24 9.08
N THR A 295 -11.48 16.11 8.34
CA THR A 295 -10.04 15.92 8.06
C THR A 295 -9.20 15.76 9.32
N ARG A 296 -9.51 16.50 10.39
CA ARG A 296 -8.83 16.41 11.69
C ARG A 296 -8.93 15.01 12.30
N ASP A 297 -10.10 14.40 12.24
CA ASP A 297 -10.36 13.07 12.82
C ASP A 297 -9.67 11.99 12.00
N LEU A 298 -9.59 12.17 10.68
CA LEU A 298 -8.82 11.29 9.80
C LEU A 298 -7.33 11.35 10.15
N LEU A 299 -6.77 12.55 10.32
CA LEU A 299 -5.38 12.68 10.76
C LEU A 299 -5.16 12.00 12.12
N SER A 300 -6.00 12.27 13.14
CA SER A 300 -5.81 11.66 14.46
C SER A 300 -5.90 10.15 14.43
N LYS A 301 -6.85 9.59 13.66
CA LYS A 301 -7.04 8.15 13.53
C LYS A 301 -5.88 7.47 12.80
N GLY A 302 -5.25 8.18 11.88
CA GLY A 302 -4.15 7.63 11.10
C GLY A 302 -2.78 7.82 11.71
N ILE A 303 -2.60 8.58 12.78
CA ILE A 303 -1.27 8.78 13.39
C ILE A 303 -0.78 7.51 14.08
N THR A 304 0.48 7.12 13.84
CA THR A 304 1.11 6.02 14.58
C THR A 304 2.05 6.53 15.68
N PRO A 305 2.46 5.67 16.63
CA PRO A 305 3.47 6.03 17.63
C PRO A 305 4.80 6.53 17.02
N LEU A 306 5.28 5.93 15.92
CA LEU A 306 6.47 6.39 15.22
C LEU A 306 6.28 7.77 14.56
N ASP A 307 5.09 8.09 14.03
CA ASP A 307 4.79 9.44 13.53
C ASP A 307 4.90 10.49 14.66
N VAL A 308 4.39 10.18 15.86
CA VAL A 308 4.53 11.03 17.05
C VAL A 308 5.99 11.25 17.43
N ARG A 309 6.81 10.18 17.40
CA ARG A 309 8.24 10.27 17.71
C ARG A 309 8.99 11.15 16.70
N PHE A 310 8.66 11.00 15.42
CA PHE A 310 9.21 11.83 14.35
C PHE A 310 8.90 13.32 14.57
N TRP A 311 7.65 13.66 14.89
CA TRP A 311 7.30 15.07 15.13
C TRP A 311 7.96 15.65 16.37
N LYS A 312 8.10 14.86 17.44
CA LYS A 312 8.88 15.29 18.62
C LYS A 312 10.33 15.63 18.25
N GLY A 313 10.96 14.79 17.41
CA GLY A 313 12.31 15.05 16.90
C GLY A 313 12.40 16.31 16.05
N GLU A 314 11.44 16.53 15.14
CA GLU A 314 11.41 17.74 14.31
C GLU A 314 11.16 19.01 15.13
N MET A 315 10.34 18.96 16.18
CA MET A 315 10.15 20.09 17.07
C MET A 315 11.43 20.42 17.85
N ALA A 316 12.11 19.40 18.40
CA ALA A 316 13.37 19.60 19.10
C ALA A 316 14.45 20.23 18.21
N ARG A 317 14.56 19.78 16.96
CA ARG A 317 15.48 20.34 15.97
C ARG A 317 15.18 21.81 15.67
N ARG A 318 13.91 22.15 15.41
CA ARG A 318 13.51 23.55 15.15
C ARG A 318 13.82 24.47 16.32
N SER A 319 13.61 23.99 17.56
CA SER A 319 13.96 24.76 18.75
C SER A 319 15.47 25.01 18.85
N GLN A 320 16.31 24.02 18.49
CA GLN A 320 17.77 24.19 18.44
C GLN A 320 18.19 25.16 17.34
N ASP A 321 17.61 25.06 16.14
CA ASP A 321 17.91 25.98 15.03
C ASP A 321 17.59 27.43 15.42
N LEU A 322 16.47 27.68 16.10
CA LEU A 322 16.09 29.01 16.59
C LEU A 322 17.02 29.54 17.70
N GLN A 323 17.65 28.66 18.49
CA GLN A 323 18.62 29.05 19.50
C GLN A 323 19.99 29.40 18.90
N MET A 324 20.35 28.86 17.73
CA MET A 324 21.62 29.17 17.06
C MET A 324 21.58 30.45 16.21
N ILE A 325 20.38 30.99 15.95
CA ILE A 325 20.17 32.22 15.17
C ILE A 325 20.16 33.47 16.08
N ASN A 326 20.01 33.29 17.39
CA ASN A 326 20.02 34.36 18.40
C ASN A 326 21.37 34.47 19.11
#